data_AF-A0A1G1VTM2-F1
#
_entry.id   AF-A0A1G1VTM2-F1
#
_cell.length_a   1.000
_cell.length_b   1.000
_cell.length_c   1.000
_cell.angle_alpha   90.00
_cell.angle_beta   90.00
_cell.angle_gamma   90.00
#
_symmetry.space_group_name_H-M   'P 1'
#
loop_
_entity.id
_entity.type
_entity.pdbx_description
1 polymer ?
#
loop_
_entity_poly.entity_id
_entity_poly.type
_entity_poly.pdbx_seq_one_letter_code
_entity_poly.pdbx_strand_id
1 'polypeptide(L)'
;MKMIKKLLILFGMLVVLALFTQPRAMAQGMMGQWTASTAAEQPSESVDQILQEITGGQSVAIVDEIDCDKVTDIQFERLGDAFMGVMHPDPEVHERMDRMMGGEGSETLRTAHISMGKNYLGCTKDIEGRWMPMMGWGGMMNQNWSGGWGAWGGLHVLFGLTTWILVMALLVALIRYLWMKGGEKK
;
A
#
# COMPACT_ATOMS: atom_id res chain seq x y z
N MET A 1 1.41 20.30 -46.72
CA MET A 1 1.19 18.88 -46.35
C MET A 1 2.45 18.04 -46.14
N LYS A 2 3.52 18.19 -46.95
CA LYS A 2 4.74 17.36 -46.79
C LYS A 2 5.50 17.60 -45.47
N MET A 3 5.49 18.82 -44.93
CA MET A 3 6.17 19.13 -43.67
C MET A 3 5.44 18.58 -42.42
N ILE A 4 4.10 18.58 -42.42
CA ILE A 4 3.28 18.08 -41.31
C ILE A 4 3.43 16.56 -41.15
N LYS A 5 3.54 15.83 -42.28
CA LYS A 5 3.81 14.38 -42.25
C LYS A 5 5.20 14.05 -41.69
N LYS A 6 6.22 14.86 -42.00
CA LYS A 6 7.57 14.69 -41.45
C LYS A 6 7.62 14.97 -39.96
N LEU A 7 6.88 15.97 -39.48
CA LEU A 7 6.79 16.32 -38.07
C LEU A 7 6.10 15.22 -37.23
N LEU A 8 5.04 14.60 -37.76
CA LEU A 8 4.34 13.50 -37.08
C LEU A 8 5.20 12.23 -36.99
N ILE A 9 5.98 11.92 -38.03
CA ILE A 9 6.89 10.76 -38.01
C ILE A 9 8.04 10.99 -37.01
N LEU A 10 8.61 12.19 -36.97
CA LEU A 10 9.65 12.56 -36.00
C LEU A 10 9.15 12.49 -34.55
N PHE A 11 7.93 12.97 -34.29
CA PHE A 11 7.34 12.91 -32.96
C PHE A 11 7.05 11.46 -32.52
N GLY A 12 6.51 10.63 -33.42
CA GLY A 12 6.28 9.20 -33.15
C GLY A 12 7.57 8.43 -32.84
N MET A 13 8.65 8.72 -33.58
CA MET A 13 9.95 8.07 -33.35
C MET A 13 10.58 8.47 -32.01
N LEU A 14 10.40 9.73 -31.59
CA LEU A 14 10.92 10.25 -30.33
C LEU A 14 10.16 9.69 -29.11
N VAL A 15 8.85 9.48 -29.24
CA VAL A 15 8.02 8.80 -28.22
C VAL A 15 8.40 7.33 -28.08
N VAL A 16 8.65 6.63 -29.20
CA VAL A 16 9.12 5.23 -29.15
C VAL A 16 10.49 5.14 -28.49
N LEU A 17 11.42 6.06 -28.80
CA LEU A 17 12.74 6.09 -28.17
C LEU A 17 12.66 6.31 -26.65
N ALA A 18 11.77 7.18 -26.19
CA ALA A 18 11.53 7.44 -24.78
C ALA A 18 10.89 6.26 -24.02
N LEU A 19 10.16 5.38 -24.71
CA LEU A 19 9.56 4.17 -24.13
C LEU A 19 10.59 3.02 -23.95
N PHE A 20 11.69 3.03 -24.71
CA PHE A 20 12.76 2.03 -24.58
C PHE A 20 13.86 2.41 -23.58
N THR A 21 13.93 3.67 -23.16
CA THR A 21 14.84 4.13 -22.11
C THR A 21 14.16 4.06 -20.74
N GLN A 22 13.69 2.89 -20.33
CA GLN A 22 13.43 2.69 -18.91
C GLN A 22 14.77 2.41 -18.20
N PRO A 23 15.10 3.14 -17.12
CA PRO A 23 16.29 2.83 -16.34
C PRO A 23 16.13 1.44 -15.73
N ARG A 24 16.87 0.46 -16.25
CA ARG A 24 17.08 -0.80 -15.56
C ARG A 24 17.95 -0.50 -14.35
N ALA A 25 17.32 -0.35 -13.19
CA ALA A 25 18.02 -0.29 -11.92
C ALA A 25 18.77 -1.62 -11.72
N MET A 26 20.06 -1.64 -12.06
CA MET A 26 20.97 -2.72 -11.69
C MET A 26 21.39 -2.49 -10.24
N ALA A 27 20.55 -2.92 -9.31
CA ALA A 27 20.94 -3.09 -7.92
C ALA A 27 21.40 -4.55 -7.74
N GLN A 28 22.53 -4.91 -8.36
CA GLN A 28 23.11 -6.25 -8.24
C GLN A 28 24.29 -6.21 -7.24
N GLY A 29 24.00 -6.68 -6.02
CA GLY A 29 24.91 -7.52 -5.23
C GLY A 29 26.13 -6.87 -4.59
N MET A 30 25.94 -6.24 -3.42
CA MET A 30 26.99 -6.07 -2.42
C MET A 30 26.48 -6.44 -1.02
N MET A 31 26.21 -7.72 -0.77
CA MET A 31 26.20 -8.37 0.55
C MET A 31 26.46 -9.86 0.26
N GLY A 32 27.55 -10.49 0.69
CA GLY A 32 27.97 -10.54 2.08
C GLY A 32 27.62 -11.93 2.58
N GLN A 33 28.47 -12.88 2.25
CA GLN A 33 28.50 -14.28 2.65
C GLN A 33 28.39 -14.41 4.18
N TRP A 34 27.20 -14.74 4.69
CA TRP A 34 27.02 -15.24 6.05
C TRP A 34 26.14 -16.49 6.00
N THR A 35 26.81 -17.62 6.17
CA THR A 35 26.23 -18.93 6.40
C THR A 35 25.58 -19.02 7.78
N ALA A 36 24.49 -19.79 7.82
CA ALA A 36 23.93 -20.53 8.95
C ALA A 36 22.81 -19.88 9.77
N SER A 37 21.62 -20.48 9.57
CA SER A 37 20.64 -20.83 10.60
C SER A 37 19.84 -19.69 11.22
N THR A 38 18.68 -19.42 10.63
CA THR A 38 17.36 -19.75 11.19
C THR A 38 16.37 -19.70 10.03
N ALA A 39 15.48 -20.69 9.95
CA ALA A 39 14.37 -20.60 9.01
C ALA A 39 13.63 -19.31 9.36
N ALA A 40 13.42 -18.43 8.38
CA ALA A 40 12.65 -17.21 8.60
C ALA A 40 11.30 -17.62 9.20
N GLU A 41 11.09 -17.32 10.47
CA GLU A 41 9.85 -17.61 11.18
C GLU A 41 8.85 -16.58 10.65
N GLN A 42 8.09 -17.00 9.65
CA GLN A 42 6.92 -16.26 9.22
C GLN A 42 5.96 -16.21 10.41
N PRO A 43 5.18 -15.12 10.58
CA PRO A 43 4.06 -15.14 11.51
C PRO A 43 3.25 -16.39 11.20
N SER A 44 3.21 -17.31 12.17
CA SER A 44 2.67 -18.65 11.94
C SER A 44 1.15 -18.63 11.66
N GLU A 45 0.53 -17.47 11.91
CA GLU A 45 -0.90 -17.25 11.91
C GLU A 45 -1.24 -15.91 11.26
N SER A 46 -2.36 -15.85 10.54
CA SER A 46 -2.82 -14.60 9.95
C SER A 46 -3.60 -13.76 10.96
N VAL A 47 -3.62 -12.44 10.74
CA VAL A 47 -4.44 -11.50 11.51
C VAL A 47 -5.90 -11.97 11.60
N ASP A 48 -6.47 -12.42 10.48
CA ASP A 48 -7.87 -12.90 10.43
C ASP A 48 -8.12 -14.13 11.32
N GLN A 49 -7.17 -15.06 11.38
CA GLN A 49 -7.29 -16.26 12.23
C GLN A 49 -7.31 -15.89 13.71
N ILE A 50 -6.42 -14.98 14.11
CA ILE A 50 -6.32 -14.52 15.50
C ILE A 50 -7.56 -13.70 15.88
N LEU A 51 -8.06 -12.84 14.98
CA LEU A 51 -9.31 -12.11 15.21
C LEU A 51 -10.52 -13.04 15.32
N GLN A 52 -10.60 -14.10 14.52
CA GLN A 52 -11.65 -15.12 14.65
C GLN A 52 -11.58 -15.86 15.99
N GLU A 53 -10.38 -16.17 16.47
CA GLU A 53 -10.18 -16.77 17.80
C GLU A 53 -10.67 -15.83 18.91
N ILE A 54 -10.27 -14.56 18.87
CA ILE A 54 -10.65 -13.56 19.88
C ILE A 54 -12.16 -13.31 19.87
N THR A 55 -12.74 -13.07 18.69
CA THR A 55 -14.18 -12.82 18.55
C THR A 55 -15.01 -14.04 18.93
N GLY A 56 -14.59 -15.24 18.50
CA GLY A 56 -15.22 -16.51 18.87
C GLY A 56 -15.15 -16.79 20.37
N GLY A 57 -14.02 -16.53 21.01
CA GLY A 57 -13.84 -16.67 22.46
C GLY A 57 -14.73 -15.73 23.28
N GLN A 58 -15.11 -14.58 22.71
CA GLN A 58 -15.99 -13.61 23.36
C GLN A 58 -17.44 -13.66 22.86
N SER A 59 -17.77 -14.55 21.92
CA SER A 59 -19.09 -14.64 21.28
C SER A 59 -19.58 -13.33 20.66
N VAL A 60 -18.66 -12.55 20.08
CA VAL A 60 -18.97 -11.30 19.36
C VAL A 60 -18.83 -11.52 17.86
N ALA A 61 -19.62 -10.78 17.07
CA ALA A 61 -19.65 -10.97 15.61
C ALA A 61 -18.68 -10.04 14.87
N ILE A 62 -18.29 -8.92 15.48
CA ILE A 62 -17.43 -7.90 14.87
C ILE A 62 -16.32 -7.48 15.82
N VAL A 63 -15.19 -7.04 15.26
CA VAL A 63 -13.99 -6.63 16.00
C VAL A 63 -14.26 -5.45 16.94
N ASP A 64 -15.14 -4.53 16.55
CA ASP A 64 -15.50 -3.35 17.34
C ASP A 64 -16.26 -3.68 18.64
N GLU A 65 -16.82 -4.89 18.75
CA GLU A 65 -17.52 -5.39 19.95
C GLU A 65 -16.58 -6.14 20.91
N ILE A 66 -15.30 -6.32 20.55
CA ILE A 66 -14.32 -7.00 21.40
C ILE A 66 -14.12 -6.22 22.71
N ASP A 67 -14.27 -6.93 23.82
CA ASP A 67 -13.92 -6.44 25.14
C ASP A 67 -12.42 -6.63 25.38
N CYS A 68 -11.68 -5.53 25.35
CA CYS A 68 -10.23 -5.50 25.56
C CYS A 68 -9.79 -6.13 26.88
N ASP A 69 -10.63 -6.06 27.92
CA ASP A 69 -10.29 -6.61 29.25
C ASP A 69 -10.32 -8.15 29.25
N LYS A 70 -10.90 -8.75 28.21
CA LYS A 70 -10.97 -10.20 28.00
C LYS A 70 -9.95 -10.71 26.98
N VAL A 71 -9.17 -9.83 26.36
CA VAL A 71 -8.11 -10.22 25.44
C VAL A 71 -6.83 -10.44 26.24
N THR A 72 -6.23 -11.62 26.11
CA THR A 72 -5.01 -11.95 26.85
C THR A 72 -3.78 -11.29 26.22
N ASP A 73 -2.72 -11.07 27.01
CA ASP A 73 -1.46 -10.57 26.48
C ASP A 73 -0.87 -11.49 25.39
N ILE A 74 -1.06 -12.81 25.48
CA ILE A 74 -0.63 -13.76 24.43
C ILE A 74 -1.38 -13.52 23.11
N GLN A 75 -2.68 -13.23 23.18
CA GLN A 75 -3.48 -12.91 22.00
C GLN A 75 -3.07 -11.55 21.41
N PHE A 76 -2.76 -10.56 22.25
CA PHE A 76 -2.22 -9.28 21.79
C PHE A 76 -0.84 -9.42 21.15
N GLU A 77 0.04 -10.24 21.73
CA GLU A 77 1.37 -10.54 21.20
C GLU A 77 1.28 -11.19 19.82
N ARG A 78 0.50 -12.27 19.68
CA ARG A 78 0.25 -12.95 18.40
C ARG A 78 -0.35 -12.01 17.36
N LEU A 79 -1.31 -11.17 17.77
CA LEU A 79 -1.93 -10.20 16.87
C LEU A 79 -0.93 -9.13 16.40
N GLY A 80 -0.05 -8.65 17.29
CA GLY A 80 0.99 -7.68 16.96
C GLY A 80 2.04 -8.24 16.00
N ASP A 81 2.46 -9.49 16.21
CA ASP A 81 3.38 -10.23 15.32
C ASP A 81 2.76 -10.42 13.92
N ALA A 82 1.55 -10.96 13.86
CA ALA A 82 0.82 -11.14 12.60
C ALA A 82 0.59 -9.79 11.87
N PHE A 83 0.31 -8.74 12.63
CA PHE A 83 0.15 -7.39 12.08
C PHE A 83 1.45 -6.84 11.49
N MET A 84 2.59 -7.08 12.16
CA MET A 84 3.90 -6.70 11.65
C MET A 84 4.22 -7.39 10.33
N GLY A 85 3.91 -8.68 10.21
CA GLY A 85 4.07 -9.42 8.97
C GLY A 85 3.20 -8.90 7.82
N VAL A 86 2.00 -8.37 8.10
CA VAL A 86 1.18 -7.70 7.08
C VAL A 86 1.80 -6.38 6.63
N MET A 87 2.37 -5.61 7.56
CA MET A 87 3.06 -4.34 7.27
C MET A 87 4.38 -4.54 6.54
N HIS A 88 5.08 -5.64 6.85
CA HIS A 88 6.36 -6.02 6.27
C HIS A 88 6.30 -7.47 5.77
N PRO A 89 5.76 -7.71 4.57
CA PRO A 89 5.58 -9.06 4.01
C PRO A 89 6.89 -9.80 3.73
N ASP A 90 8.02 -9.10 3.75
CA ASP A 90 9.33 -9.70 3.54
C ASP A 90 9.83 -10.32 4.86
N PRO A 91 10.00 -11.66 4.93
CA PRO A 91 10.53 -12.35 6.11
C PRO A 91 11.83 -11.75 6.65
N GLU A 92 12.74 -11.35 5.76
CA GLU A 92 14.06 -10.85 6.15
C GLU A 92 13.96 -9.47 6.80
N VAL A 93 12.94 -8.70 6.41
CA VAL A 93 12.63 -7.40 7.00
C VAL A 93 12.02 -7.59 8.39
N HIS A 94 11.09 -8.54 8.54
CA HIS A 94 10.47 -8.88 9.82
C HIS A 94 11.56 -9.23 10.87
N GLU A 95 12.37 -10.23 10.56
CA GLU A 95 13.43 -10.71 11.47
C GLU A 95 14.49 -9.62 11.78
N ARG A 96 14.78 -8.74 10.81
CA ARG A 96 15.65 -7.58 11.05
C ARG A 96 15.02 -6.62 12.04
N MET A 97 13.72 -6.36 11.93
CA MET A 97 13.00 -5.53 12.88
C MET A 97 12.95 -6.16 14.26
N ASP A 98 12.72 -7.46 14.35
CA ASP A 98 12.68 -8.18 15.63
C ASP A 98 14.01 -8.07 16.36
N ARG A 99 15.12 -8.29 15.66
CA ARG A 99 16.48 -8.05 16.17
C ARG A 99 16.69 -6.62 16.66
N MET A 100 16.15 -5.62 15.96
CA MET A 100 16.26 -4.21 16.37
C MET A 100 15.39 -3.89 17.60
N MET A 101 14.31 -4.62 17.83
CA MET A 101 13.40 -4.45 18.98
C MET A 101 13.77 -5.31 20.21
N GLY A 102 14.87 -6.06 20.12
CA GLY A 102 15.43 -6.85 21.22
C GLY A 102 15.77 -8.29 20.87
N GLY A 103 15.35 -8.75 19.69
CA GLY A 103 15.53 -10.11 19.19
C GLY A 103 14.41 -11.04 19.62
N GLU A 104 14.32 -12.17 18.90
CA GLU A 104 13.36 -13.23 19.16
C GLU A 104 13.40 -13.71 20.61
N GLY A 105 12.22 -13.86 21.22
CA GLY A 105 12.06 -14.27 22.61
C GLY A 105 12.49 -13.23 23.66
N SER A 106 12.83 -12.00 23.27
CA SER A 106 13.11 -10.93 24.23
C SER A 106 11.83 -10.34 24.82
N GLU A 107 11.86 -9.98 26.11
CA GLU A 107 10.73 -9.30 26.77
C GLU A 107 10.41 -7.94 26.13
N THR A 108 11.42 -7.28 25.54
CA THR A 108 11.22 -6.01 24.84
C THR A 108 10.46 -6.19 23.53
N LEU A 109 10.78 -7.23 22.75
CA LEU A 109 10.04 -7.59 21.53
C LEU A 109 8.61 -8.01 21.88
N ARG A 110 8.46 -8.87 22.88
CA ARG A 110 7.15 -9.30 23.39
C ARG A 110 6.28 -8.10 23.79
N THR A 111 6.82 -7.16 24.55
CA THR A 111 6.09 -5.93 24.94
C THR A 111 5.73 -5.09 23.73
N ALA A 112 6.62 -4.99 22.74
CA ALA A 112 6.34 -4.30 21.49
C ALA A 112 5.16 -4.94 20.75
N HIS A 113 5.17 -6.26 20.56
CA HIS A 113 4.10 -7.03 19.91
C HIS A 113 2.76 -6.84 20.65
N ILE A 114 2.75 -6.97 21.98
CA ILE A 114 1.56 -6.69 22.79
C ILE A 114 1.03 -5.27 22.57
N SER A 115 1.93 -4.28 22.54
CA SER A 115 1.53 -2.89 22.33
C SER A 115 0.93 -2.67 20.93
N MET A 116 1.47 -3.35 19.91
CA MET A 116 0.93 -3.28 18.54
C MET A 116 -0.42 -3.96 18.44
N GLY A 117 -0.60 -5.14 19.04
CA GLY A 117 -1.91 -5.81 19.10
C GLY A 117 -2.97 -4.99 19.85
N LYS A 118 -2.59 -4.36 20.97
CA LYS A 118 -3.49 -3.45 21.72
C LYS A 118 -3.89 -2.25 20.86
N ASN A 119 -2.96 -1.66 20.11
CA ASN A 119 -3.26 -0.58 19.19
C ASN A 119 -4.15 -1.02 18.03
N TYR A 120 -3.93 -2.22 17.50
CA TYR A 120 -4.73 -2.79 16.42
C TYR A 120 -6.23 -2.88 16.81
N LEU A 121 -6.50 -3.34 18.04
CA LEU A 121 -7.86 -3.47 18.57
C LEU A 121 -8.42 -2.18 19.20
N GLY A 122 -7.65 -1.07 19.21
CA GLY A 122 -8.07 0.16 19.88
C GLY A 122 -8.15 0.04 21.41
N CYS A 123 -7.46 -0.94 21.99
CA CYS A 123 -7.43 -1.22 23.42
C CYS A 123 -6.47 -0.32 24.22
N THR A 124 -5.91 0.71 23.59
CA THR A 124 -4.99 1.67 24.22
C THR A 124 -5.74 2.81 24.91
N LYS A 125 -6.57 2.48 25.91
CA LYS A 125 -7.27 3.49 26.72
C LYS A 125 -6.34 4.27 27.66
N ASP A 126 -5.16 3.71 27.98
CA ASP A 126 -4.23 4.28 28.98
C ASP A 126 -2.97 4.92 28.39
N ILE A 127 -2.78 4.89 27.06
CA ILE A 127 -1.62 5.50 26.40
C ILE A 127 -2.05 6.82 25.77
N GLU A 128 -2.44 7.77 26.61
CA GLU A 128 -2.60 9.18 26.22
C GLU A 128 -1.25 9.72 25.74
N GLY A 129 -0.99 9.64 24.43
CA GLY A 129 -0.09 10.56 23.75
C GLY A 129 1.35 10.11 23.49
N ARG A 130 1.74 8.83 23.67
CA ARG A 130 3.11 8.39 23.32
C ARG A 130 3.24 7.66 21.98
N TRP A 131 2.19 7.03 21.50
CA TRP A 131 2.13 6.44 20.17
C TRP A 131 0.72 6.69 19.67
N MET A 132 0.59 7.47 18.59
CA MET A 132 -0.72 7.87 18.09
C MET A 132 -1.60 6.63 17.97
N PRO A 133 -2.85 6.68 18.48
CA PRO A 133 -3.76 5.57 18.32
C PRO A 133 -3.89 5.35 16.81
N MET A 134 -3.56 4.15 16.35
CA MET A 134 -3.95 3.68 15.02
C MET A 134 -5.47 3.39 15.03
N MET A 135 -6.24 4.33 15.60
CA MET A 135 -7.68 4.44 15.52
C MET A 135 -8.00 4.67 14.05
N GLY A 136 -8.21 3.57 13.33
CA GLY A 136 -8.58 3.65 11.93
C GLY A 136 -8.49 2.36 11.13
N TRP A 137 -7.93 1.25 11.64
CA TRP A 137 -7.83 0.04 10.81
C TRP A 137 -8.94 -1.00 11.04
N GLY A 138 -9.57 -1.04 12.23
CA GLY A 138 -10.71 -1.93 12.50
C GLY A 138 -12.05 -1.50 11.88
N GLY A 139 -12.23 -0.20 11.61
CA GLY A 139 -13.52 0.39 11.19
C GLY A 139 -13.59 0.93 9.75
N MET A 140 -12.55 0.77 8.92
CA MET A 140 -12.49 1.42 7.60
C MET A 140 -12.04 0.52 6.44
N MET A 141 -12.28 -0.78 6.51
CA MET A 141 -12.06 -1.67 5.36
C MET A 141 -13.11 -1.49 4.22
N ASN A 142 -13.89 -0.40 4.22
CA ASN A 142 -14.86 -0.07 3.17
C ASN A 142 -14.99 1.43 2.85
N GLN A 143 -14.09 2.30 3.30
CA GLN A 143 -14.08 3.69 2.84
C GLN A 143 -12.66 4.17 2.67
N ASN A 144 -12.38 4.66 1.46
CA ASN A 144 -11.23 5.49 1.14
C ASN A 144 -10.01 4.79 0.52
N TRP A 145 -10.25 4.13 -0.61
CA TRP A 145 -9.31 4.10 -1.76
C TRP A 145 -9.13 5.53 -2.35
N SER A 146 -8.87 6.55 -1.51
CA SER A 146 -8.62 7.94 -1.93
C SER A 146 -7.76 8.74 -0.94
N GLY A 147 -6.85 8.09 -0.22
CA GLY A 147 -6.10 8.73 0.87
C GLY A 147 -4.67 9.20 0.57
N GLY A 148 -4.17 9.08 -0.66
CA GLY A 148 -2.72 9.04 -0.91
C GLY A 148 -2.05 10.26 -1.53
N TRP A 149 -2.63 11.47 -1.53
CA TRP A 149 -1.97 12.64 -2.15
C TRP A 149 -2.37 13.97 -1.49
N GLY A 150 -1.90 14.20 -0.27
CA GLY A 150 -1.95 15.50 0.39
C GLY A 150 -1.37 16.59 -0.53
N ALA A 151 -2.18 17.60 -0.84
CA ALA A 151 -1.91 18.77 -1.69
C ALA A 151 -1.58 18.52 -3.19
N TRP A 152 -0.85 17.47 -3.54
CA TRP A 152 -0.46 17.17 -4.93
C TRP A 152 -1.52 16.39 -5.72
N GLY A 153 -2.45 15.73 -5.04
CA GLY A 153 -3.50 14.91 -5.66
C GLY A 153 -4.56 15.75 -6.36
N GLY A 154 -4.92 16.89 -5.79
CA GLY A 154 -5.84 17.84 -6.40
C GLY A 154 -5.30 18.42 -7.71
N LEU A 155 -3.99 18.68 -7.78
CA LEU A 155 -3.34 19.13 -9.02
C LEU A 155 -3.40 18.04 -10.10
N HIS A 156 -3.14 16.78 -9.76
CA HIS A 156 -3.25 15.68 -10.72
C HIS A 156 -4.67 15.47 -11.25
N VAL A 157 -5.71 15.71 -10.43
CA VAL A 157 -7.11 15.68 -10.91
C VAL A 157 -7.37 16.83 -11.88
N LEU A 158 -6.88 18.05 -11.61
CA LEU A 158 -7.03 19.18 -12.51
C LEU A 158 -6.27 18.99 -13.83
N PHE A 159 -5.01 18.53 -13.79
CA PHE A 159 -4.24 18.20 -14.99
C PHE A 159 -4.86 17.02 -15.76
N GLY A 160 -5.38 16.02 -15.04
CA GLY A 160 -6.13 14.91 -15.62
C GLY A 160 -7.37 15.40 -16.37
N LEU A 161 -8.29 16.09 -15.71
CA LEU A 161 -9.51 16.60 -16.34
C LEU A 161 -9.20 17.53 -17.52
N THR A 162 -8.20 18.41 -17.38
CA THR A 162 -7.83 19.33 -18.46
C THR A 162 -7.29 18.59 -19.68
N THR A 163 -6.43 17.58 -19.49
CA THR A 163 -5.89 16.78 -20.60
C THR A 163 -6.98 15.95 -21.28
N TRP A 164 -7.89 15.34 -20.53
CA TRP A 164 -9.03 14.61 -21.08
C TRP A 164 -9.98 15.51 -21.89
N ILE A 165 -10.28 16.73 -21.42
CA ILE A 165 -11.09 17.70 -22.16
C ILE A 165 -10.42 18.08 -23.49
N LEU A 166 -9.11 18.31 -23.51
CA LEU A 166 -8.36 18.63 -24.73
C LEU A 166 -8.36 17.47 -25.73
N VAL A 167 -8.20 16.23 -25.25
CA VAL A 167 -8.28 15.03 -26.09
C VAL A 167 -9.66 14.90 -26.74
N MET A 168 -10.73 15.08 -25.96
CA MET A 168 -12.10 15.02 -26.47
C MET A 168 -12.38 16.14 -27.49
N ALA A 169 -11.92 17.36 -27.23
CA ALA A 169 -12.05 18.47 -28.17
C ALA A 169 -11.32 18.19 -29.50
N LEU A 170 -10.13 17.60 -29.44
CA LEU A 170 -9.35 17.22 -30.63
C LEU A 170 -10.05 16.11 -31.43
N LEU A 171 -10.61 15.10 -30.77
CA LEU A 171 -11.37 14.03 -31.42
C LEU A 171 -12.61 14.58 -32.14
N VAL A 172 -13.38 15.47 -31.49
CA VAL A 172 -14.55 16.11 -32.10
C VAL A 172 -14.15 16.96 -33.30
N ALA A 173 -13.07 17.74 -33.19
CA ALA A 173 -12.56 18.54 -34.31
C ALA A 173 -12.11 17.66 -35.49
N LEU A 174 -11.49 16.51 -35.21
CA LEU A 174 -11.05 15.55 -36.23
C LEU A 174 -12.25 14.88 -36.92
N ILE A 175 -13.27 14.46 -36.17
CA ILE A 175 -14.52 13.92 -36.74
C ILE A 175 -15.18 14.97 -37.64
N ARG A 176 -15.31 16.22 -37.17
CA ARG A 176 -15.90 17.31 -37.96
C ARG A 176 -15.08 17.61 -39.22
N TYR A 177 -13.76 17.61 -39.12
CA TYR A 177 -12.87 17.80 -40.27
C TYR A 177 -13.02 16.68 -41.31
N LEU A 178 -13.09 15.42 -40.86
CA LEU A 178 -13.28 14.27 -41.75
C LEU A 178 -14.65 14.29 -42.43
N TRP A 179 -15.70 14.73 -41.73
CA TRP A 179 -17.02 14.93 -42.33
C TRP A 179 -17.06 16.07 -43.34
N MET A 180 -16.47 17.23 -43.05
CA MET A 180 -16.41 18.34 -44.01
C MET A 180 -15.61 17.97 -45.26
N LYS A 181 -14.49 17.26 -45.10
CA LYS A 181 -13.67 16.80 -46.22
C LYS A 181 -14.30 15.65 -47.00
N GLY A 182 -15.16 14.85 -46.37
CA GLY A 182 -15.95 13.81 -47.02
C GLY A 182 -17.08 14.35 -47.89
N GLY A 183 -17.52 15.59 -47.66
CA GLY A 183 -18.55 16.28 -48.45
C GLY A 183 -18.03 16.95 -49.74
N GLU A 184 -16.71 17.12 -49.89
CA GLU A 184 -16.07 17.78 -51.04
C GLU A 184 -15.75 16.81 -52.20
N LYS A 185 -16.39 15.63 -52.22
CA LYS A 185 -16.36 14.70 -53.34
C LYS A 185 -17.77 14.31 -53.77
N LYS A 186 -18.53 15.28 -54.25
CA LYS A 186 -19.55 15.10 -55.30
C LYS A 186 -19.54 16.32 -56.20
#